data_AF-A0A960XND3-F1
#
_entry.id   AF-A0A960XND3-F1
#
_cell.length_a   1.000
_cell.length_b   1.000
_cell.length_c   1.000
_cell.angle_alpha   90.00
_cell.angle_beta   90.00
_cell.angle_gamma   90.00
#
_symmetry.space_group_name_H-M   'P 1'
#
loop_
_entity.id
_entity.type
_entity.pdbx_description
1 polymer ?
#
loop_
_entity_poly.entity_id
_entity_poly.type
_entity_poly.pdbx_seq_one_letter_code
_entity_poly.pdbx_strand_id
1 'polypeptide(L)'
;MPCRPTFRPSSPSRRWLGLVLVAPSLLALVCGFPARADVARSELDARIRQHRTGLIAVETAPGAEVRVEQLRHEFWFGAALANHVFGGRLDPANTAAYQQAFLTNFNAAVTENALKWHVMEPRQDRPDYSVVDAILRWTEAHEIPLRGHNIFWGIPNRVPDWQKAMDPDTLRDTVRARALDIGRRYRGRFAEYDL
;
A
#
# COMPACT_ATOMS: atom_id res chain seq x y z
N MET A 1 39.26 29.18 -3.07
CA MET A 1 38.72 30.22 -2.16
C MET A 1 37.20 30.14 -2.20
N PRO A 2 36.52 29.94 -1.06
CA PRO A 2 35.07 29.73 -1.01
C PRO A 2 34.33 31.04 -0.72
N CYS A 3 33.25 31.32 -1.44
CA CYS A 3 32.28 32.35 -1.07
C CYS A 3 30.95 31.67 -0.68
N ARG A 4 30.68 31.61 0.63
CA ARG A 4 29.33 31.53 1.19
C ARG A 4 28.87 32.96 1.51
N PRO A 5 27.59 33.30 1.29
CA PRO A 5 26.94 34.33 2.08
C PRO A 5 26.13 33.70 3.21
N THR A 6 26.45 34.12 4.42
CA THR A 6 25.75 33.90 5.68
C THR A 6 24.56 34.85 5.82
N PHE A 7 23.41 34.33 6.25
CA PHE A 7 22.28 35.13 6.72
C PHE A 7 22.29 35.17 8.26
N ARG A 8 22.22 36.37 8.86
CA ARG A 8 22.03 36.58 10.31
C ARG A 8 20.75 37.40 10.56
N PRO A 9 20.12 37.23 11.74
CA PRO A 9 18.73 37.63 11.99
C PRO A 9 18.61 39.05 12.56
N SER A 10 17.43 39.64 12.39
CA SER A 10 17.01 40.86 13.09
C SER A 10 15.90 40.57 14.12
N SER A 11 16.11 41.08 15.33
CA SER A 11 15.11 41.42 16.35
C SER A 11 15.49 42.83 16.84
N PRO A 12 14.79 43.53 17.76
CA PRO A 12 13.58 43.15 18.52
C PRO A 12 12.53 44.28 18.64
N SER A 13 11.38 43.99 19.23
CA SER A 13 10.74 44.94 20.15
C SER A 13 9.95 44.22 21.25
N ARG A 14 10.21 44.64 22.50
CA ARG A 14 9.58 44.18 23.74
C ARG A 14 8.38 45.06 24.06
N ARG A 15 7.41 44.54 24.81
CA ARG A 15 6.81 45.19 25.99
C ARG A 15 6.04 44.18 26.85
N TRP A 16 5.96 44.51 28.13
CA TRP A 16 5.83 43.65 29.33
C TRP A 16 4.42 43.63 29.94
N LEU A 17 4.28 42.78 30.98
CA LEU A 17 3.36 42.75 32.14
C LEU A 17 2.22 41.72 32.00
N GLY A 18 1.94 40.83 32.96
CA GLY A 18 2.37 40.74 34.36
C GLY A 18 2.14 39.34 34.96
N LEU A 19 2.66 39.17 36.17
CA LEU A 19 2.82 37.95 36.95
C LEU A 19 1.64 37.73 37.92
N VAL A 20 1.09 36.52 38.04
CA VAL A 20 0.48 36.01 39.28
C VAL A 20 0.74 34.51 39.40
N LEU A 21 1.40 34.12 40.50
CA LEU A 21 1.64 32.76 40.98
C LEU A 21 0.42 32.25 41.77
N VAL A 22 -0.04 31.01 41.52
CA VAL A 22 -0.58 30.11 42.55
C VAL A 22 -0.27 28.66 42.15
N ALA A 23 0.51 27.96 42.98
CA ALA A 23 0.66 26.50 42.91
C ALA A 23 -0.46 25.82 43.71
N PRO A 24 -0.86 24.60 43.32
CA PRO A 24 -0.91 23.56 44.32
C PRO A 24 -0.24 22.27 43.86
N SER A 25 0.47 21.69 44.82
CA SER A 25 1.11 20.38 44.78
C SER A 25 0.14 19.28 44.38
N LEU A 26 0.46 18.56 43.30
CA LEU A 26 -0.15 17.27 42.98
C LEU A 26 0.94 16.21 43.07
N LEU A 27 0.94 15.50 44.19
CA LEU A 27 1.74 14.29 44.38
C LEU A 27 1.12 13.20 43.48
N ALA A 28 1.58 13.10 42.24
CA ALA A 28 1.22 11.99 41.37
C ALA A 28 1.93 10.74 41.88
N LEU A 29 1.18 9.86 42.55
CA LEU A 29 1.61 8.50 42.84
C LEU A 29 1.75 7.76 41.50
N VAL A 30 2.95 7.77 40.92
CA VAL A 30 3.30 6.90 39.81
C VAL A 30 3.42 5.49 40.37
N CYS A 31 2.30 4.76 40.40
CA CYS A 31 2.32 3.31 40.51
C CYS A 31 2.99 2.76 39.26
N GLY A 32 4.31 2.59 39.33
CA GLY A 32 5.07 1.90 38.30
C GLY A 32 4.57 0.47 38.17
N PHE A 33 4.00 0.15 37.00
CA PHE A 33 3.97 -1.21 36.46
C PHE A 33 5.00 -1.34 35.32
N PRO A 34 6.33 -1.25 35.57
CA PRO A 34 7.32 -1.44 34.50
C PRO A 34 7.47 -2.92 34.10
N ALA A 35 7.30 -3.85 35.04
CA ALA A 35 7.69 -5.25 34.83
C ALA A 35 6.90 -6.01 33.76
N ARG A 36 5.62 -5.67 33.53
CA ARG A 36 4.74 -6.43 32.62
C ARG A 36 4.93 -6.04 31.14
N ALA A 37 5.33 -4.80 30.89
CA ALA A 37 5.63 -4.32 29.54
C ALA A 37 6.99 -4.84 29.04
N ASP A 38 7.99 -4.93 29.91
CA ASP A 38 9.34 -5.38 29.56
C ASP A 38 9.40 -6.90 29.27
N VAL A 39 8.64 -7.72 30.01
CA VAL A 39 8.54 -9.16 29.73
C VAL A 39 7.81 -9.41 28.40
N ALA A 40 6.71 -8.71 28.14
CA ALA A 40 6.00 -8.82 26.87
C ALA A 40 6.87 -8.36 25.68
N ARG A 41 7.74 -7.37 25.89
CA ARG A 41 8.67 -6.88 24.86
C ARG A 41 9.82 -7.86 24.61
N SER A 42 10.40 -8.46 25.65
CA SER A 42 11.46 -9.47 25.49
C SER A 42 10.97 -10.76 24.84
N GLU A 43 9.73 -11.19 25.12
CA GLU A 43 9.09 -12.31 24.44
C GLU A 43 8.79 -11.99 22.97
N LEU A 44 8.31 -10.78 22.67
CA LEU A 44 8.11 -10.31 21.30
C LEU A 44 9.43 -10.30 20.51
N ASP A 45 10.51 -9.76 21.09
CA ASP A 45 11.83 -9.72 20.46
C ASP A 45 12.37 -11.13 20.21
N ALA A 46 12.15 -12.06 21.14
CA ALA A 46 12.51 -13.47 20.96
C ALA A 46 11.75 -14.10 19.79
N ARG A 47 10.44 -13.87 19.68
CA ARG A 47 9.61 -14.35 18.56
C ARG A 47 10.00 -13.73 17.22
N ILE A 48 10.37 -12.45 17.20
CA ILE A 48 10.91 -11.77 16.01
C ILE A 48 12.21 -12.46 15.57
N ARG A 49 13.15 -12.67 16.49
CA ARG A 49 14.40 -13.37 16.17
C ARG A 49 14.14 -14.78 15.62
N GLN A 50 13.22 -15.52 16.25
CA GLN A 50 12.91 -16.89 15.86
C GLN A 50 12.21 -17.01 14.51
N HIS A 51 11.29 -16.09 14.17
CA HIS A 51 10.40 -16.26 13.02
C HIS A 51 10.59 -15.22 11.91
N ARG A 52 11.25 -14.11 12.17
CA ARG A 52 11.31 -12.94 11.27
C ARG A 52 12.73 -12.44 11.01
N THR A 53 13.76 -13.16 11.46
CA THR A 53 15.15 -12.88 11.13
C THR A 53 15.83 -14.11 10.54
N GLY A 54 16.83 -13.88 9.69
CA GLY A 54 17.72 -14.91 9.15
C GLY A 54 19.17 -14.56 9.44
N LEU A 55 20.04 -15.56 9.50
CA LEU A 55 21.47 -15.34 9.67
C LEU A 55 22.09 -14.93 8.32
N ILE A 56 22.81 -13.81 8.32
CA ILE A 56 23.72 -13.44 7.23
C ILE A 56 25.14 -13.59 7.79
N ALA A 57 25.90 -14.52 7.23
CA ALA A 57 27.32 -14.69 7.56
C ALA A 57 28.18 -13.96 6.52
N VAL A 58 29.10 -13.11 6.99
CA VAL A 58 30.07 -12.41 6.15
C VAL A 58 31.47 -12.82 6.60
N GLU A 59 32.22 -13.45 5.70
CA GLU A 59 33.60 -13.87 5.95
C GLU A 59 34.56 -12.77 5.48
N THR A 60 35.47 -12.33 6.35
CA THR A 60 36.43 -11.28 6.06
C THR A 60 37.67 -11.37 6.95
N ALA A 61 38.71 -10.61 6.61
CA ALA A 61 39.92 -10.53 7.41
C ALA A 61 39.67 -9.80 8.76
N PRO A 62 40.44 -10.10 9.82
CA PRO A 62 40.33 -9.38 11.09
C PRO A 62 40.50 -7.86 10.90
N GLY A 63 39.57 -7.08 11.47
CA GLY A 63 39.60 -5.61 11.41
C GLY A 63 39.05 -5.00 10.11
N ALA A 64 38.55 -5.80 9.17
CA ALA A 64 37.91 -5.27 7.97
C ALA A 64 36.58 -4.58 8.29
N GLU A 65 36.34 -3.43 7.66
CA GLU A 65 35.06 -2.72 7.73
C GLU A 65 34.04 -3.38 6.79
N VAL A 66 32.83 -3.66 7.30
CA VAL A 66 31.74 -4.31 6.55
C VAL A 66 30.50 -3.44 6.59
N ARG A 67 29.92 -3.13 5.42
CA ARG A 67 28.62 -2.47 5.27
C ARG A 67 27.63 -3.42 4.61
N VAL A 68 26.49 -3.66 5.26
CA VAL A 68 25.39 -4.48 4.73
C VAL A 68 24.18 -3.57 4.51
N GLU A 69 23.58 -3.65 3.32
CA GLU A 69 22.39 -2.88 2.94
C GLU A 69 21.37 -3.82 2.28
N GLN A 70 20.14 -3.85 2.81
CA GLN A 70 19.07 -4.64 2.20
C GLN A 70 18.51 -3.86 1.00
N LEU A 71 18.79 -4.33 -0.22
CA LEU A 71 18.34 -3.68 -1.44
C LEU A 71 16.89 -4.04 -1.82
N ARG A 72 16.48 -5.28 -1.54
CA ARG A 72 15.13 -5.81 -1.82
C ARG A 72 14.82 -6.99 -0.91
N HIS A 73 13.54 -7.32 -0.78
CA HIS A 73 13.07 -8.55 -0.14
C HIS A 73 12.40 -9.47 -1.18
N GLU A 74 12.42 -10.78 -0.93
CA GLU A 74 11.88 -11.78 -1.85
C GLU A 74 10.34 -11.80 -1.88
N PHE A 75 9.69 -11.56 -0.73
CA PHE A 75 8.23 -11.59 -0.65
C PHE A 75 7.61 -10.34 -1.28
N TRP A 76 6.33 -10.39 -1.61
CA TRP A 76 5.59 -9.21 -2.09
C TRP A 76 5.11 -8.36 -0.92
N PHE A 77 5.43 -7.07 -0.96
CA PHE A 77 4.95 -6.04 -0.07
C PHE A 77 4.28 -4.97 -0.92
N GLY A 78 2.94 -4.99 -0.94
CA GLY A 78 2.16 -4.27 -1.93
C GLY A 78 0.97 -3.50 -1.37
N ALA A 79 0.38 -2.69 -2.24
CA ALA A 79 -0.82 -1.92 -1.95
C ALA A 79 -1.82 -1.94 -3.12
N ALA A 80 -3.07 -1.60 -2.83
CA ALA A 80 -4.11 -1.49 -3.84
C ALA A 80 -3.95 -0.21 -4.67
N LEU A 81 -4.02 -0.35 -6.00
CA LEU A 81 -3.97 0.76 -6.94
C LEU A 81 -5.37 1.35 -7.15
N ALA A 82 -5.52 2.63 -6.81
CA ALA A 82 -6.80 3.30 -6.83
C ALA A 82 -7.24 3.66 -8.25
N ASN A 83 -8.49 3.33 -8.60
CA ASN A 83 -9.00 3.48 -9.97
C ASN A 83 -8.89 4.90 -10.53
N HIS A 84 -9.10 5.91 -9.69
CA HIS A 84 -9.16 7.32 -10.13
C HIS A 84 -7.81 7.87 -10.59
N VAL A 85 -6.71 7.29 -10.11
CA VAL A 85 -5.33 7.62 -10.55
C VAL A 85 -5.12 7.18 -11.99
N PHE A 86 -5.66 6.02 -12.38
CA PHE A 86 -5.48 5.42 -13.70
C PHE A 86 -6.64 5.65 -14.67
N GLY A 87 -7.76 6.20 -14.17
CA GLY A 87 -8.95 6.54 -14.94
C GLY A 87 -9.01 7.99 -15.42
N GLY A 88 -7.91 8.75 -15.31
CA GLY A 88 -7.82 10.14 -15.80
C GLY A 88 -8.64 11.16 -14.99
N ARG A 89 -9.03 10.83 -13.76
CA ARG A 89 -9.83 11.71 -12.89
C ARG A 89 -9.00 12.61 -11.99
N LEU A 90 -7.77 12.20 -11.70
CA LEU A 90 -6.84 12.94 -10.87
C LEU A 90 -5.96 13.85 -11.76
N ASP A 91 -5.63 15.04 -11.29
CA ASP A 91 -4.75 15.93 -12.03
C ASP A 91 -3.33 15.33 -12.17
N PRO A 92 -2.53 15.78 -13.16
CA PRO A 92 -1.22 15.21 -13.42
C PRO A 92 -0.25 15.29 -12.24
N ALA A 93 -0.30 16.36 -11.43
CA ALA A 93 0.62 16.55 -10.31
C ALA A 93 0.33 15.56 -9.18
N ASN A 94 -0.94 15.41 -8.81
CA ASN A 94 -1.34 14.43 -7.80
C ASN A 94 -1.19 12.98 -8.30
N THR A 95 -1.38 12.73 -9.60
CA THR A 95 -1.11 11.43 -10.22
C THR A 95 0.37 11.05 -10.09
N ALA A 96 1.27 11.97 -10.43
CA ALA A 96 2.71 11.76 -10.31
C ALA A 96 3.14 11.55 -8.85
N ALA A 97 2.62 12.35 -7.92
CA ALA A 97 2.91 12.21 -6.49
C ALA A 97 2.45 10.85 -5.94
N TYR A 98 1.25 10.39 -6.32
CA TYR A 98 0.76 9.07 -5.94
C TYR A 98 1.67 7.95 -6.48
N GLN A 99 2.00 7.99 -7.76
CA GLN A 99 2.83 6.95 -8.40
C GLN A 99 4.24 6.91 -7.81
N GLN A 100 4.84 8.07 -7.54
CA GLN A 100 6.15 8.15 -6.89
C GLN A 100 6.11 7.61 -5.46
N ALA A 101 5.07 7.94 -4.69
CA ALA A 101 4.87 7.39 -3.36
C ALA A 101 4.71 5.85 -3.41
N PHE A 102 3.99 5.32 -4.40
CA PHE A 102 3.84 3.88 -4.57
C PHE A 102 5.19 3.20 -4.82
N LEU A 103 5.95 3.69 -5.80
CA LEU A 103 7.25 3.13 -6.19
C LEU A 103 8.30 3.21 -5.07
N THR A 104 8.17 4.19 -4.17
CA THR A 104 9.08 4.33 -3.02
C THR A 104 8.81 3.28 -1.94
N ASN A 105 7.58 2.77 -1.83
CA ASN A 105 7.14 2.00 -0.66
C ASN A 105 6.74 0.55 -0.96
N PHE A 106 6.42 0.21 -2.22
CA PHE A 106 5.81 -1.06 -2.56
C PHE A 106 6.46 -1.71 -3.78
N ASN A 107 6.51 -3.05 -3.77
CA ASN A 107 7.05 -3.86 -4.87
C ASN A 107 6.01 -4.83 -5.48
N ALA A 108 4.74 -4.71 -5.11
CA ALA A 108 3.63 -5.49 -5.65
C ALA A 108 2.34 -4.67 -5.60
N ALA A 109 1.35 -5.03 -6.42
CA ALA A 109 0.09 -4.29 -6.51
C ALA A 109 -1.12 -5.22 -6.56
N VAL A 110 -2.29 -4.65 -6.28
CA VAL A 110 -3.60 -5.26 -6.55
C VAL A 110 -4.53 -4.21 -7.14
N THR A 111 -5.43 -4.59 -8.05
CA THR A 111 -6.47 -3.67 -8.52
C THR A 111 -7.47 -3.39 -7.40
N GLU A 112 -7.63 -2.12 -6.97
CA GLU A 112 -8.55 -1.81 -5.86
C GLU A 112 -10.00 -2.17 -6.21
N ASN A 113 -10.48 -1.66 -7.35
CA ASN A 113 -11.84 -1.93 -7.83
C ASN A 113 -11.91 -2.19 -9.34
N ALA A 114 -10.86 -1.88 -10.10
CA ALA A 114 -10.91 -1.84 -11.57
C ALA A 114 -11.31 -3.18 -12.22
N LEU A 115 -10.93 -4.32 -11.64
CA LEU A 115 -11.30 -5.64 -12.18
C LEU A 115 -12.67 -6.15 -11.70
N LYS A 116 -13.22 -5.56 -10.63
CA LYS A 116 -14.51 -5.98 -10.05
C LYS A 116 -15.63 -5.83 -11.09
N TRP A 117 -16.47 -6.84 -11.19
CA TRP A 117 -17.46 -6.94 -12.27
C TRP A 117 -18.39 -5.72 -12.35
N HIS A 118 -18.92 -5.22 -11.22
CA HIS A 118 -19.78 -4.02 -11.22
C HIS A 118 -19.10 -2.71 -11.63
N VAL A 119 -17.77 -2.63 -11.55
CA VAL A 119 -17.02 -1.47 -12.02
C VAL A 119 -16.66 -1.62 -13.49
N MET A 120 -16.19 -2.81 -13.87
CA MET A 120 -15.80 -3.09 -15.25
C MET A 120 -16.99 -3.15 -16.19
N GLU A 121 -18.13 -3.69 -15.77
CA GLU A 121 -19.30 -3.92 -16.63
C GLU A 121 -20.59 -3.55 -15.88
N PRO A 122 -20.83 -2.24 -15.65
CA PRO A 122 -22.04 -1.79 -14.97
C PRO A 122 -23.30 -2.04 -15.83
N ARG A 123 -23.15 -2.18 -17.15
CA ARG A 123 -24.22 -2.53 -18.09
C ARG A 123 -23.81 -3.81 -18.83
N GLN A 124 -24.74 -4.76 -18.92
CA GLN A 124 -24.53 -6.04 -19.61
C GLN A 124 -24.00 -5.81 -21.03
N ASP A 125 -23.02 -6.63 -21.41
CA ASP A 125 -22.36 -6.65 -22.72
C ASP A 125 -21.63 -5.33 -23.06
N ARG A 126 -21.27 -4.53 -22.04
CA ARG A 126 -20.52 -3.27 -22.20
C ARG A 126 -19.37 -3.17 -21.20
N PRO A 127 -18.37 -4.08 -21.26
CA PRO A 127 -17.20 -4.00 -20.40
C PRO A 127 -16.30 -2.81 -20.78
N ASP A 128 -15.81 -2.11 -19.76
CA ASP A 128 -14.78 -1.08 -19.85
C ASP A 128 -13.46 -1.61 -19.28
N TYR A 129 -12.52 -1.90 -20.18
CA TYR A 129 -11.18 -2.40 -19.82
C TYR A 129 -10.17 -1.28 -19.59
N SER A 130 -10.52 -0.02 -19.87
CA SER A 130 -9.57 1.08 -19.97
C SER A 130 -8.71 1.27 -18.71
N VAL A 131 -9.34 1.22 -17.53
CA VAL A 131 -8.66 1.43 -16.25
C VAL A 131 -7.76 0.24 -15.90
N VAL A 132 -8.20 -1.00 -16.11
CA VAL A 132 -7.37 -2.19 -15.86
C VAL A 132 -6.18 -2.21 -16.79
N ASP A 133 -6.39 -1.88 -18.07
CA ASP A 133 -5.31 -1.83 -19.05
C ASP A 133 -4.30 -0.72 -18.72
N ALA A 134 -4.76 0.42 -18.20
CA ALA A 134 -3.89 1.50 -17.74
C ALA A 134 -3.06 1.10 -16.51
N ILE A 135 -3.68 0.43 -15.54
CA ILE A 135 -2.99 -0.12 -14.38
C ILE A 135 -1.92 -1.12 -14.82
N LEU A 136 -2.31 -2.11 -15.65
CA LEU A 136 -1.39 -3.14 -16.13
C LEU A 136 -0.21 -2.55 -16.89
N ARG A 137 -0.44 -1.60 -17.82
CA ARG A 137 0.65 -0.92 -18.54
C ARG A 137 1.62 -0.24 -17.59
N TRP A 138 1.11 0.43 -16.56
CA TRP A 138 1.95 1.12 -15.59
C TRP A 138 2.72 0.13 -14.72
N THR A 139 2.09 -0.93 -14.23
CA THR A 139 2.77 -1.94 -13.41
C THR A 139 3.81 -2.72 -14.22
N GLU A 140 3.52 -3.06 -15.47
CA GLU A 140 4.48 -3.71 -16.39
C GLU A 140 5.71 -2.84 -16.65
N ALA A 141 5.50 -1.53 -16.87
CA ALA A 141 6.60 -0.59 -17.08
C ALA A 141 7.52 -0.41 -15.86
N HIS A 142 7.06 -0.77 -14.67
CA HIS A 142 7.81 -0.69 -13.42
C HIS A 142 8.14 -2.06 -12.83
N GLU A 143 7.91 -3.14 -13.58
CA GLU A 143 8.17 -4.52 -13.16
C GLU A 143 7.43 -4.91 -11.86
N ILE A 144 6.25 -4.33 -11.63
CA ILE A 144 5.42 -4.59 -10.45
C ILE A 144 4.47 -5.75 -10.75
N PRO A 145 4.56 -6.89 -10.05
CA PRO A 145 3.55 -7.95 -10.15
C PRO A 145 2.19 -7.44 -9.66
N LEU A 146 1.15 -7.69 -10.45
CA LEU A 146 -0.21 -7.26 -10.17
C LEU A 146 -1.11 -8.46 -9.88
N ARG A 147 -1.79 -8.45 -8.72
CA ARG A 147 -2.93 -9.32 -8.43
C ARG A 147 -4.21 -8.75 -9.06
N GLY A 148 -4.95 -9.61 -9.75
CA GLY A 148 -6.29 -9.31 -10.24
C GLY A 148 -7.35 -9.53 -9.15
N HIS A 149 -7.83 -8.45 -8.54
CA HIS A 149 -8.93 -8.48 -7.59
C HIS A 149 -10.17 -7.80 -8.19
N ASN A 150 -11.17 -8.55 -8.63
CA ASN A 150 -11.33 -10.00 -8.61
C ASN A 150 -12.25 -10.45 -9.75
N ILE A 151 -12.30 -11.76 -10.04
CA ILE A 151 -13.16 -12.27 -11.12
C ILE A 151 -14.63 -12.36 -10.65
N PHE A 152 -14.86 -12.92 -9.45
CA PHE A 152 -16.19 -13.13 -8.90
C PHE A 152 -16.33 -12.58 -7.49
N TRP A 153 -17.46 -11.92 -7.20
CA TRP A 153 -17.75 -11.45 -5.85
C TRP A 153 -19.24 -11.48 -5.55
N GLY A 154 -19.62 -12.22 -4.50
CA GLY A 154 -21.03 -12.41 -4.11
C GLY A 154 -21.60 -11.34 -3.18
N ILE A 155 -20.92 -10.20 -2.95
CA ILE A 155 -21.47 -9.16 -2.06
C ILE A 155 -22.68 -8.51 -2.76
N PRO A 156 -23.89 -8.50 -2.15
CA PRO A 156 -25.12 -8.09 -2.83
C PRO A 156 -25.09 -6.71 -3.51
N ASN A 157 -24.44 -5.72 -2.91
CA ASN A 157 -24.31 -4.37 -3.47
C ASN A 157 -23.13 -4.20 -4.45
N ARG A 158 -22.44 -5.28 -4.80
CA ARG A 158 -21.30 -5.35 -5.73
C ARG A 158 -21.53 -6.32 -6.89
N VAL A 159 -22.68 -6.97 -6.91
CA VAL A 159 -23.20 -7.74 -8.06
C VAL A 159 -24.03 -6.78 -8.92
N PRO A 160 -23.77 -6.67 -10.24
CA PRO A 160 -24.59 -5.87 -11.15
C PRO A 160 -26.05 -6.30 -11.16
N ASP A 161 -26.98 -5.35 -11.28
CA ASP A 161 -28.41 -5.67 -11.24
C ASP A 161 -28.86 -6.55 -12.41
N TRP A 162 -28.20 -6.42 -13.57
CA TRP A 162 -28.45 -7.28 -14.72
C TRP A 162 -28.08 -8.75 -14.46
N GLN A 163 -27.10 -9.04 -13.58
CA GLN A 163 -26.79 -10.42 -13.18
C GLN A 163 -27.84 -10.97 -12.22
N LYS A 164 -28.33 -10.14 -11.29
CA LYS A 164 -29.34 -10.55 -10.31
C LYS A 164 -30.68 -10.92 -10.95
N ALA A 165 -30.95 -10.37 -12.13
CA ALA A 165 -32.16 -10.63 -12.89
C ALA A 165 -32.09 -11.92 -13.74
N MET A 166 -30.92 -12.57 -13.85
CA MET A 166 -30.74 -13.78 -14.64
C MET A 166 -31.33 -15.02 -13.95
N ASP A 167 -31.85 -15.94 -14.74
CA ASP A 167 -32.16 -17.28 -14.27
C ASP A 167 -30.86 -18.06 -13.93
N PRO A 168 -30.94 -19.14 -13.13
CA PRO A 168 -29.75 -19.85 -12.66
C PRO A 168 -28.86 -20.44 -13.76
N ASP A 169 -29.42 -20.89 -14.88
CA ASP A 169 -28.63 -21.51 -15.94
C ASP A 169 -27.91 -20.44 -16.78
N THR A 170 -28.61 -19.35 -17.13
CA THR A 170 -28.00 -18.19 -17.77
C THR A 170 -26.91 -17.57 -16.89
N LEU A 171 -27.13 -17.46 -15.58
CA LEU A 171 -26.12 -16.95 -14.65
C LEU A 171 -24.88 -17.85 -14.61
N ARG A 172 -25.07 -19.17 -14.57
CA ARG A 172 -23.96 -20.14 -14.58
C ARG A 172 -23.09 -19.99 -15.83
N ASP A 173 -23.71 -19.88 -16.99
CA ASP A 173 -22.99 -19.71 -18.26
C ASP A 173 -22.31 -18.34 -18.34
N THR A 174 -22.95 -17.28 -17.84
CA THR A 174 -22.39 -15.92 -17.79
C THR A 174 -21.16 -15.84 -16.88
N VAL A 175 -21.23 -16.43 -15.69
CA VAL A 175 -20.10 -16.52 -14.74
C VAL A 175 -18.94 -17.31 -15.36
N ARG A 176 -19.24 -18.44 -16.02
CA ARG A 176 -18.22 -19.22 -16.74
C ARG A 176 -17.58 -18.39 -17.86
N ALA A 177 -18.37 -17.72 -18.68
CA ALA A 177 -17.87 -16.89 -19.78
C ALA A 177 -16.92 -15.80 -19.26
N ARG A 178 -17.30 -15.12 -18.17
CA ARG A 178 -16.46 -14.10 -17.53
C ARG A 178 -15.08 -14.61 -17.12
N ALA A 179 -15.00 -15.77 -16.46
CA ALA A 179 -13.70 -16.35 -16.09
C ALA A 179 -12.83 -16.61 -17.32
N LEU A 180 -13.43 -17.18 -18.38
CA LEU A 180 -12.71 -17.48 -19.61
C LEU A 180 -12.26 -16.20 -20.32
N ASP A 181 -13.11 -15.17 -20.39
CA ASP A 181 -12.79 -13.92 -21.08
C ASP A 181 -11.70 -13.13 -20.37
N ILE A 182 -11.78 -12.99 -19.04
CA ILE A 182 -10.74 -12.32 -18.25
C ILE A 182 -9.45 -13.12 -18.25
N GLY A 183 -9.52 -14.44 -18.05
CA GLY A 183 -8.35 -15.31 -18.07
C GLY A 183 -7.64 -15.32 -19.42
N ARG A 184 -8.38 -15.30 -20.54
CA ARG A 184 -7.82 -15.22 -21.90
C ARG A 184 -7.22 -13.85 -22.18
N ARG A 185 -7.96 -12.77 -21.88
CA ARG A 185 -7.55 -11.39 -22.18
C ARG A 185 -6.26 -11.00 -21.49
N TYR A 186 -6.13 -11.37 -20.22
CA TYR A 186 -5.05 -10.95 -19.36
C TYR A 186 -4.05 -12.08 -19.04
N ARG A 187 -4.03 -13.11 -19.89
CA ARG A 187 -3.13 -14.25 -19.76
C ARG A 187 -1.69 -13.78 -19.64
N GLY A 188 -1.05 -14.12 -18.51
CA GLY A 188 0.35 -13.79 -18.22
C GLY A 188 0.59 -12.34 -17.78
N ARG A 189 -0.46 -11.52 -17.63
CA ARG A 189 -0.34 -10.12 -17.21
C ARG A 189 -0.64 -9.90 -15.73
N PHE A 190 -1.52 -10.72 -15.15
CA PHE A 190 -1.69 -10.80 -13.70
C PHE A 190 -0.82 -11.93 -13.14
N ALA A 191 -0.20 -11.67 -11.99
CA ALA A 191 0.61 -12.66 -11.29
C ALA A 191 -0.26 -13.68 -10.54
N GLU A 192 -1.42 -13.24 -10.05
CA GLU A 192 -2.42 -14.07 -9.36
C GLU A 192 -3.82 -13.44 -9.51
N TYR A 193 -4.87 -14.23 -9.27
CA TYR A 193 -6.26 -13.77 -9.24
C TYR A 193 -6.95 -14.17 -7.94
N ASP A 194 -7.80 -13.28 -7.43
CA ASP A 194 -8.81 -13.63 -6.46
C ASP A 194 -10.03 -14.21 -7.20
N LEU A 195 -10.35 -15.49 -6.93
CA LEU A 195 -11.47 -16.24 -7.52
C LEU A 195 -12.64 -16.38 -6.54
#